data_AF-A0A434WXB5-F1
#
_entry.id   AF-A0A434WXB5-F1
#
_cell.length_a   1.000
_cell.length_b   1.000
_cell.length_c   1.000
_cell.angle_alpha   90.00
_cell.angle_beta   90.00
_cell.angle_gamma   90.00
#
_symmetry.space_group_name_H-M   'P 1'
#
loop_
_entity.id
_entity.type
_entity.pdbx_description
1 polymer ?
#
loop_
_entity_poly.entity_id
_entity_poly.type
_entity_poly.pdbx_seq_one_letter_code
_entity_poly.pdbx_strand_id
1 'polypeptide(L)'
;MTQRLALALIGEYTPSFEPHAKMDEALDHAGSTLGIQYEHQWISTEEVITGVSDKLAPFDAIWIAPGSPYRSMNGALNAIRHARENEIPALGTCGGCQHMVVEYARNVLGFQDAEHAEYDPYASTLFVTQLTCSLVGQTMDVFLTRGSRAARIYGQTNTKERYYCNFGINPAYQKELDAGGFHIVGRDSNGEARVLLLPSHPFYLATLFVPQLTSTKQHPHPIIVAFLESARSRPRAAFWGGDVSQLNR
;
A
#
# COMPACT_ATOMS: atom_id res chain seq x y z
N MET A 1 3.21 -30.10 -4.57
CA MET A 1 2.35 -29.24 -3.73
C MET A 1 2.38 -27.86 -4.36
N THR A 2 1.22 -27.28 -4.70
CA THR A 2 1.15 -25.91 -5.21
C THR A 2 1.59 -24.98 -4.07
N GLN A 3 2.66 -24.23 -4.28
CA GLN A 3 3.18 -23.32 -3.25
C GLN A 3 2.17 -22.21 -2.99
N ARG A 4 1.80 -22.00 -1.72
CA ARG A 4 0.88 -20.96 -1.30
C ARG A 4 1.64 -19.65 -1.10
N LEU A 5 1.05 -18.55 -1.59
CA LEU A 5 1.60 -17.20 -1.43
C LEU A 5 1.31 -16.68 -0.02
N ALA A 6 2.32 -16.17 0.68
CA ALA A 6 2.16 -15.58 2.03
C ALA A 6 2.15 -14.05 1.95
N LEU A 7 1.12 -13.41 2.50
CA LEU A 7 0.94 -11.95 2.49
C LEU A 7 0.95 -11.37 3.90
N ALA A 8 1.70 -10.30 4.12
CA ALA A 8 1.63 -9.52 5.35
C ALA A 8 0.69 -8.32 5.17
N LEU A 9 -0.32 -8.20 6.02
CA LEU A 9 -1.21 -7.03 6.09
C LEU A 9 -0.77 -6.18 7.29
N ILE A 10 -0.15 -5.03 7.03
CA ILE A 10 0.41 -4.17 8.07
C ILE A 10 -0.63 -3.14 8.47
N GLY A 11 -1.05 -3.18 9.74
CA GLY A 11 -2.06 -2.27 10.28
C GLY A 11 -2.83 -2.89 11.44
N GLU A 12 -3.69 -2.09 12.05
CA GLU A 12 -4.50 -2.52 13.18
C GLU A 12 -5.85 -3.03 12.70
N TYR A 13 -5.96 -4.36 12.53
CA TYR A 13 -7.21 -4.96 12.07
C TYR A 13 -8.38 -4.56 12.95
N THR A 14 -9.47 -4.15 12.31
CA THR A 14 -10.70 -3.70 12.97
C THR A 14 -11.88 -4.22 12.15
N PRO A 15 -12.64 -5.22 12.61
CA PRO A 15 -13.68 -5.85 11.79
C PRO A 15 -14.87 -4.92 11.51
N SER A 16 -15.11 -3.90 12.33
CA SER A 16 -16.15 -2.89 12.10
C SER A 16 -15.75 -1.86 11.03
N PHE A 17 -14.48 -1.82 10.63
CA PHE A 17 -13.99 -0.94 9.60
C PHE A 17 -14.16 -1.60 8.22
N GLU A 18 -15.09 -1.08 7.41
CA GLU A 18 -15.48 -1.66 6.12
C GLU A 18 -14.27 -2.00 5.22
N PRO A 19 -13.24 -1.13 5.06
CA PRO A 19 -12.06 -1.48 4.27
C PRO A 19 -11.25 -2.68 4.76
N HIS A 20 -11.26 -2.97 6.08
CA HIS A 20 -10.62 -4.15 6.64
C HIS A 20 -11.48 -5.39 6.41
N ALA A 21 -12.78 -5.30 6.68
CA ALA A 21 -13.71 -6.40 6.46
C ALA A 21 -13.77 -6.88 5.00
N LYS A 22 -13.53 -5.97 4.04
CA LYS A 22 -13.52 -6.28 2.59
C LYS A 22 -12.19 -6.79 2.05
N MET A 23 -11.13 -6.84 2.86
CA MET A 23 -9.81 -7.23 2.39
C MET A 23 -9.77 -8.70 1.96
N ASP A 24 -10.32 -9.61 2.77
CA ASP A 24 -10.36 -11.05 2.49
C ASP A 24 -11.14 -11.34 1.21
N GLU A 25 -12.34 -10.77 1.06
CA GLU A 25 -13.15 -10.91 -0.15
C GLU A 25 -12.38 -10.44 -1.40
N ALA A 26 -11.69 -9.30 -1.31
CA ALA A 26 -10.98 -8.74 -2.44
C ALA A 26 -9.74 -9.55 -2.83
N LEU A 27 -9.02 -10.10 -1.84
CA LEU A 27 -7.91 -11.04 -2.07
C LEU A 27 -8.43 -12.35 -2.67
N ASP A 28 -9.58 -12.85 -2.23
CA ASP A 28 -10.21 -14.05 -2.79
C ASP A 28 -10.61 -13.86 -4.25
N HIS A 29 -11.16 -12.69 -4.60
CA HIS A 29 -11.48 -12.36 -5.99
C HIS A 29 -10.23 -12.42 -6.86
N ALA A 30 -9.15 -11.76 -6.44
CA ALA A 30 -7.90 -11.71 -7.20
C ALA A 30 -7.19 -13.08 -7.27
N GLY A 31 -7.16 -13.81 -6.15
CA GLY A 31 -6.57 -15.14 -6.06
C GLY A 31 -7.27 -16.15 -6.97
N SER A 32 -8.61 -16.11 -7.00
CA SER A 32 -9.43 -16.94 -7.88
C SER A 32 -9.16 -16.66 -9.36
N THR A 33 -9.02 -15.38 -9.74
CA THR A 33 -8.72 -14.97 -11.12
C THR A 33 -7.34 -15.42 -11.58
N LEU A 34 -6.35 -15.45 -10.68
CA LEU A 34 -5.00 -15.91 -11.01
C LEU A 34 -4.80 -17.43 -10.85
N GLY A 35 -5.78 -18.13 -10.27
CA GLY A 35 -5.67 -19.56 -9.94
C GLY A 35 -4.59 -19.83 -8.88
N ILE A 36 -4.36 -18.88 -7.96
CA ILE A 36 -3.33 -18.99 -6.93
C ILE A 36 -3.97 -19.26 -5.57
N GLN A 37 -3.26 -20.02 -4.73
CA GLN A 37 -3.59 -20.12 -3.31
C GLN A 37 -2.76 -19.10 -2.55
N TYR A 38 -3.38 -18.46 -1.57
CA TYR A 38 -2.70 -17.50 -0.70
C TYR A 38 -3.12 -17.72 0.75
N GLU A 39 -2.30 -17.22 1.66
CA GLU A 39 -2.61 -16.97 3.05
C GLU A 39 -2.13 -15.56 3.39
N HIS A 40 -2.79 -14.94 4.36
CA HIS A 40 -2.40 -13.62 4.82
C HIS A 40 -2.44 -13.55 6.34
N GLN A 41 -1.60 -12.69 6.91
CA GLN A 41 -1.56 -12.43 8.32
C GLN A 41 -1.58 -10.93 8.57
N TRP A 42 -2.46 -10.49 9.46
CA TRP A 42 -2.42 -9.14 10.02
C TRP A 42 -1.26 -9.03 11.01
N ILE A 43 -0.45 -8.00 10.84
CA ILE A 43 0.68 -7.69 11.71
C ILE A 43 0.48 -6.28 12.23
N SER A 44 0.37 -6.14 13.56
CA SER A 44 0.24 -4.84 14.19
C SER A 44 1.49 -4.00 13.91
N THR A 45 1.31 -2.69 13.75
CA THR A 45 2.44 -1.79 13.53
C THR A 45 3.39 -1.75 14.72
N GLU A 46 2.92 -2.05 15.94
CA GLU A 46 3.79 -2.15 17.12
C GLU A 46 4.76 -3.33 17.02
N GLU A 47 4.37 -4.40 16.32
CA GLU A 47 5.19 -5.59 16.19
C GLU A 47 6.42 -5.34 15.32
N VAL A 48 6.34 -4.46 14.33
CA VAL A 48 7.41 -4.20 13.36
C VAL A 48 8.29 -2.99 13.72
N ILE A 49 8.23 -2.52 14.97
CA ILE A 49 9.15 -1.49 15.47
C ILE A 49 10.60 -2.02 15.49
N THR A 50 10.79 -3.27 15.91
CA THR A 50 12.10 -3.94 15.95
C THR A 50 12.01 -5.31 15.27
N GLY A 51 13.14 -5.81 14.75
CA GLY A 51 13.18 -7.13 14.10
C GLY A 51 12.31 -7.24 12.85
N VAL A 52 12.05 -6.12 12.15
CA VAL A 52 11.17 -6.10 10.96
C VAL A 52 11.57 -7.13 9.91
N SER A 53 12.87 -7.33 9.70
CA SER A 53 13.39 -8.32 8.75
C SER A 53 12.93 -9.73 9.11
N ASP A 54 13.09 -10.15 10.37
CA ASP A 54 12.72 -11.51 10.80
C ASP A 54 11.20 -11.70 10.79
N LYS A 55 10.46 -10.68 11.21
CA LYS A 55 8.99 -10.72 11.22
C LYS A 55 8.39 -10.78 9.82
N LEU A 56 9.01 -10.10 8.85
CA LEU A 56 8.49 -10.05 7.48
C LEU A 56 9.14 -11.08 6.54
N ALA A 57 10.19 -11.76 6.97
CA ALA A 57 10.89 -12.78 6.19
C ALA A 57 9.99 -13.91 5.63
N PRO A 58 8.94 -14.37 6.36
CA PRO A 58 8.05 -15.43 5.85
C PRO A 58 7.16 -15.00 4.68
N PHE A 59 7.03 -13.69 4.41
CA PHE A 59 6.03 -13.15 3.49
C PHE A 59 6.61 -12.81 2.12
N ASP A 60 5.83 -13.13 1.09
CA ASP A 60 6.16 -12.90 -0.31
C ASP A 60 5.84 -11.47 -0.74
N ALA A 61 4.84 -10.84 -0.13
CA ALA A 61 4.44 -9.46 -0.37
C ALA A 61 3.79 -8.79 0.85
N ILE A 62 3.77 -7.46 0.85
CA ILE A 62 3.32 -6.64 1.97
C ILE A 62 2.24 -5.66 1.48
N TRP A 63 1.10 -5.64 2.17
CA TRP A 63 0.06 -4.64 1.98
C TRP A 63 -0.05 -3.79 3.25
N ILE A 64 0.20 -2.50 3.11
CA ILE A 64 0.04 -1.51 4.16
C ILE A 64 -1.41 -1.02 4.12
N ALA A 65 -2.19 -1.49 5.10
CA ALA A 65 -3.63 -1.40 5.13
C ALA A 65 -4.14 0.04 5.33
N PRO A 66 -5.40 0.35 4.98
CA PRO A 66 -6.03 1.61 5.40
C PRO A 66 -6.20 1.68 6.93
N GLY A 67 -6.77 2.79 7.45
CA GLY A 67 -7.10 2.89 8.88
C GLY A 67 -6.00 3.48 9.77
N SER A 68 -5.36 4.56 9.32
CA SER A 68 -4.54 5.41 10.20
C SER A 68 -5.44 6.24 11.15
N PRO A 69 -4.92 6.75 12.29
CA PRO A 69 -3.55 6.61 12.75
C PRO A 69 -3.23 5.18 13.18
N TYR A 70 -2.08 4.68 12.75
CA TYR A 70 -1.54 3.42 13.26
C TYR A 70 -1.06 3.58 14.70
N ARG A 71 -1.10 2.49 15.48
CA ARG A 71 -0.55 2.46 16.85
C ARG A 71 0.93 2.85 16.88
N SER A 72 1.70 2.48 15.86
CA SER A 72 3.08 2.88 15.70
C SER A 72 3.37 3.35 14.28
N MET A 73 3.53 4.67 14.11
CA MET A 73 4.03 5.25 12.87
C MET A 73 5.39 4.66 12.49
N ASN A 74 6.34 4.59 13.45
CA ASN A 74 7.68 4.07 13.21
C ASN A 74 7.67 2.62 12.72
N GLY A 75 6.80 1.76 13.29
CA GLY A 75 6.68 0.40 12.81
C GLY A 75 6.12 0.30 11.40
N ALA A 76 5.11 1.11 11.06
CA ALA A 76 4.62 1.19 9.68
C ALA A 76 5.73 1.64 8.71
N LEU A 77 6.48 2.68 9.05
CA LEU A 77 7.60 3.17 8.22
C LEU A 77 8.70 2.11 8.09
N ASN A 78 9.01 1.35 9.15
CA ASN A 78 9.99 0.26 9.08
C ASN A 78 9.56 -0.84 8.12
N ALA A 79 8.29 -1.26 8.15
CA ALA A 79 7.76 -2.27 7.22
C ALA A 79 7.79 -1.78 5.77
N ILE A 80 7.41 -0.52 5.53
CA ILE A 80 7.46 0.11 4.21
C ILE A 80 8.89 0.16 3.68
N ARG A 81 9.82 0.66 4.51
CA ARG A 81 11.24 0.75 4.17
C ARG A 81 11.82 -0.62 3.86
N HIS A 82 11.53 -1.62 4.70
CA HIS A 82 11.96 -2.99 4.49
C HIS A 82 11.48 -3.53 3.14
N ALA A 83 10.21 -3.28 2.79
CA ALA A 83 9.67 -3.69 1.51
C ALA A 83 10.40 -3.01 0.34
N ARG A 84 10.57 -1.68 0.40
CA ARG A 84 11.23 -0.86 -0.62
C ARG A 84 12.68 -1.27 -0.86
N GLU A 85 13.44 -1.51 0.20
CA GLU A 85 14.88 -1.79 0.12
C GLU A 85 15.19 -3.24 -0.28
N ASN A 86 14.25 -4.18 -0.04
CA ASN A 86 14.44 -5.61 -0.34
C ASN A 86 13.60 -6.07 -1.55
N GLU A 87 13.11 -5.13 -2.35
CA GLU A 87 12.34 -5.39 -3.56
C GLU A 87 11.11 -6.29 -3.32
N ILE A 88 10.50 -6.17 -2.14
CA ILE A 88 9.31 -6.94 -1.76
C ILE A 88 8.08 -6.23 -2.31
N PRO A 89 7.25 -6.86 -3.17
CA PRO A 89 6.02 -6.28 -3.66
C PRO A 89 5.21 -5.63 -2.54
N ALA A 90 4.95 -4.32 -2.71
CA ALA A 90 4.33 -3.48 -1.70
C ALA A 90 3.14 -2.71 -2.28
N LEU A 91 2.00 -2.80 -1.59
CA LEU A 91 0.81 -2.03 -1.88
C LEU A 91 0.41 -1.20 -0.65
N GLY A 92 0.28 0.12 -0.78
CA GLY A 92 -0.25 0.99 0.28
C GLY A 92 -1.54 1.65 -0.13
N THR A 93 -2.58 1.53 0.68
CA THR A 93 -3.92 2.05 0.35
C THR A 93 -4.42 3.00 1.42
N CYS A 94 -4.98 4.16 1.03
CA CYS A 94 -5.39 5.25 1.94
C CYS A 94 -4.29 5.62 2.95
N GLY A 95 -4.48 5.27 4.24
CA GLY A 95 -3.46 5.43 5.29
C GLY A 95 -2.11 4.84 4.90
N GLY A 96 -2.09 3.65 4.28
CA GLY A 96 -0.85 3.03 3.84
C GLY A 96 -0.14 3.83 2.75
N CYS A 97 -0.89 4.44 1.83
CA CYS A 97 -0.33 5.33 0.81
C CYS A 97 0.30 6.57 1.45
N GLN A 98 -0.38 7.17 2.42
CA GLN A 98 0.10 8.33 3.15
C GLN A 98 1.41 8.03 3.89
N HIS A 99 1.51 6.87 4.53
CA HIS A 99 2.73 6.46 5.23
C HIS A 99 3.87 6.08 4.28
N MET A 100 3.57 5.54 3.09
CA MET A 100 4.59 5.31 2.06
C MET A 100 5.19 6.62 1.55
N VAL A 101 4.39 7.68 1.45
CA VAL A 101 4.88 9.03 1.12
C VAL A 101 5.81 9.55 2.21
N VAL A 102 5.44 9.41 3.49
CA VAL A 102 6.28 9.85 4.61
C VAL A 102 7.58 9.05 4.71
N GLU A 103 7.54 7.72 4.54
CA GLU A 103 8.75 6.89 4.53
C GLU A 103 9.72 7.35 3.44
N TYR A 104 9.20 7.58 2.24
CA TYR A 104 10.00 7.98 1.09
C TYR A 104 10.60 9.37 1.29
N ALA A 105 9.82 10.31 1.81
CA ALA A 105 10.29 11.67 2.14
C ALA A 105 11.45 11.63 3.14
N ARG A 106 11.32 10.84 4.22
CA ARG A 106 12.35 10.71 5.27
C ARG A 106 13.62 10.01 4.78
N ASN A 107 13.47 8.89 4.07
CA ASN A 107 14.59 7.97 3.82
C ASN A 107 15.22 8.11 2.42
N VAL A 108 14.51 8.70 1.46
CA VAL A 108 15.02 8.88 0.09
C VAL A 108 15.24 10.36 -0.25
N LEU A 109 14.27 11.22 0.08
CA LEU A 109 14.36 12.65 -0.26
C LEU A 109 15.14 13.47 0.78
N GLY A 110 15.40 12.92 1.97
CA GLY A 110 16.18 13.56 3.03
C GLY A 110 15.40 14.53 3.94
N PHE A 111 14.07 14.59 3.82
CA PHE A 111 13.21 15.37 4.73
C PHE A 111 13.00 14.58 6.02
N GLN A 112 14.00 14.56 6.89
CA GLN A 112 14.00 13.76 8.13
C GLN A 112 12.84 14.09 9.07
N ASP A 113 12.34 15.32 9.03
CA ASP A 113 11.22 15.85 9.80
C ASP A 113 9.88 15.79 9.04
N ALA A 114 9.83 15.14 7.87
CA ALA A 114 8.59 14.96 7.12
C ALA A 114 7.52 14.28 8.00
N GLU A 115 6.34 14.86 8.09
CA GLU A 115 5.32 14.44 9.05
C GLU A 115 3.93 14.34 8.41
N HIS A 116 3.05 13.63 9.11
CA HIS A 116 1.66 13.41 8.78
C HIS A 116 0.78 14.17 9.77
N ALA A 117 -0.09 15.06 9.26
CA ALA A 117 -0.86 15.99 10.08
C ALA A 117 -1.82 15.30 11.09
N GLU A 118 -2.18 14.04 10.86
CA GLU A 118 -2.95 13.23 11.83
C GLU A 118 -2.19 12.96 13.15
N TYR A 119 -0.85 12.96 13.12
CA TYR A 119 0.00 12.75 14.29
C TYR A 119 0.47 14.06 14.91
N ASP A 120 0.95 14.99 14.08
CA ASP A 120 1.32 16.33 14.50
C ASP A 120 0.88 17.36 13.43
N PRO A 121 -0.27 18.03 13.62
CA PRO A 121 -0.77 19.01 12.66
C PRO A 121 0.03 20.31 12.64
N TYR A 122 0.97 20.52 13.58
CA TYR A 122 1.79 21.73 13.68
C TYR A 122 3.23 21.52 13.23
N ALA A 123 3.58 20.31 12.77
CA ALA A 123 4.89 20.01 12.21
C ALA A 123 5.20 20.95 11.02
N SER A 124 6.47 21.33 10.88
CA SER A 124 6.89 22.27 9.84
C SER A 124 6.85 21.67 8.42
N THR A 125 7.10 20.36 8.31
CA THR A 125 7.27 19.67 7.03
C THR A 125 6.17 18.63 6.83
N LEU A 126 4.94 19.08 6.59
CA LEU A 126 3.79 18.18 6.39
C LEU A 126 3.75 17.63 4.96
N PHE A 127 4.12 16.36 4.77
CA PHE A 127 3.94 15.68 3.48
C PHE A 127 2.50 15.17 3.30
N VAL A 128 1.77 14.98 4.40
CA VAL A 128 0.37 14.60 4.40
C VAL A 128 -0.43 15.60 5.24
N THR A 129 -1.45 16.19 4.63
CA THR A 129 -2.28 17.24 5.23
C THR A 129 -3.74 16.84 5.24
N GLN A 130 -4.50 17.43 6.16
CA GLN A 130 -5.96 17.25 6.21
C GLN A 130 -6.60 17.78 4.92
N LEU A 131 -7.53 17.01 4.36
CA LEU A 131 -8.31 17.43 3.21
C LEU A 131 -9.37 18.45 3.65
N THR A 132 -9.62 19.45 2.81
CA THR A 132 -10.68 20.44 3.02
C THR A 132 -12.07 19.82 2.96
N CYS A 133 -12.24 18.75 2.17
CA CYS A 133 -13.45 17.94 2.11
C CYS A 133 -13.12 16.47 2.36
N SER A 134 -13.86 15.84 3.28
CA SER A 134 -13.72 14.41 3.53
C SER A 134 -14.05 13.60 2.28
N LEU A 135 -13.22 12.61 1.97
CA LEU A 135 -13.45 11.68 0.86
C LEU A 135 -14.08 10.37 1.33
N VAL A 136 -14.46 10.26 2.61
CA VAL A 136 -15.06 9.02 3.13
C VAL A 136 -16.36 8.70 2.41
N GLY A 137 -16.41 7.53 1.77
CA GLY A 137 -17.56 7.08 0.98
C GLY A 137 -17.71 7.72 -0.39
N GLN A 138 -16.81 8.62 -0.78
CA GLN A 138 -16.84 9.28 -2.09
C GLN A 138 -16.29 8.36 -3.18
N THR A 139 -16.85 8.47 -4.38
CA THR A 139 -16.32 7.85 -5.60
C THR A 139 -15.93 8.95 -6.57
N MET A 140 -14.68 8.97 -7.02
CA MET A 140 -14.15 10.05 -7.87
C MET A 140 -13.41 9.49 -9.08
N ASP A 141 -13.38 10.29 -10.14
CA ASP A 141 -12.55 10.00 -11.31
C ASP A 141 -11.04 10.13 -10.96
N VAL A 142 -10.25 9.21 -11.50
CA VAL A 142 -8.79 9.17 -11.40
C VAL A 142 -8.21 9.06 -12.81
N PHE A 143 -7.47 10.09 -13.21
CA PHE A 143 -6.78 10.18 -14.48
C PHE A 143 -5.36 9.65 -14.34
N LEU A 144 -5.07 8.57 -15.04
CA LEU A 144 -3.77 7.89 -15.01
C LEU A 144 -2.88 8.38 -16.15
N THR A 145 -1.60 8.58 -15.83
CA THR A 145 -0.56 8.96 -16.79
C THR A 145 -0.39 7.86 -17.82
N ARG A 146 -0.58 8.21 -19.11
CA ARG A 146 -0.43 7.27 -20.23
C ARG A 146 0.94 6.61 -20.20
N GLY A 147 0.97 5.29 -20.38
CA GLY A 147 2.21 4.51 -20.39
C GLY A 147 2.75 4.14 -19.01
N SER A 148 2.21 4.70 -17.92
CA SER A 148 2.53 4.28 -16.55
C SER A 148 2.12 2.83 -16.28
N ARG A 149 2.76 2.19 -15.30
CA ARG A 149 2.38 0.84 -14.85
C ARG A 149 0.92 0.81 -14.37
N ALA A 150 0.45 1.84 -13.67
CA ALA A 150 -0.95 1.95 -13.27
C ALA A 150 -1.91 1.95 -14.47
N ALA A 151 -1.66 2.76 -15.50
CA ALA A 151 -2.49 2.77 -16.71
C ALA A 151 -2.49 1.41 -17.45
N ARG A 152 -1.37 0.68 -17.42
CA ARG A 152 -1.29 -0.68 -17.98
C ARG A 152 -2.09 -1.70 -17.16
N ILE A 153 -2.02 -1.60 -15.83
CA ILE A 153 -2.79 -2.45 -14.90
C ILE A 153 -4.30 -2.27 -15.14
N TYR A 154 -4.77 -1.03 -15.30
CA TYR A 154 -6.17 -0.75 -15.60
C TYR A 154 -6.57 -1.02 -17.05
N GLY A 155 -5.61 -1.04 -17.98
CA GLY A 155 -5.88 -1.07 -19.43
C GLY A 155 -6.46 0.24 -19.99
N GLN A 156 -6.52 1.31 -19.19
CA GLN A 156 -7.11 2.60 -19.53
C GLN A 156 -6.45 3.74 -18.75
N THR A 157 -6.72 4.99 -19.15
CA THR A 157 -6.16 6.20 -18.51
C THR A 157 -7.18 6.98 -17.66
N ASN A 158 -8.40 6.48 -17.51
CA ASN A 158 -9.40 7.04 -16.61
C ASN A 158 -10.10 5.91 -15.87
N THR A 159 -10.31 6.04 -14.57
CA THR A 159 -11.06 5.08 -13.73
C THR A 159 -11.86 5.82 -12.67
N LYS A 160 -12.80 5.14 -12.02
CA LYS A 160 -13.56 5.68 -10.88
C LYS A 160 -13.28 4.84 -9.65
N GLU A 161 -12.85 5.48 -8.57
CA GLU A 161 -12.39 4.77 -7.37
C GLU A 161 -13.03 5.31 -6.09
N ARG A 162 -13.19 4.42 -5.11
CA ARG A 162 -13.83 4.71 -3.82
C ARG A 162 -12.81 5.05 -2.75
N TYR A 163 -13.09 6.09 -1.97
CA TYR A 163 -12.18 6.65 -0.97
C TYR A 163 -12.70 6.44 0.46
N TYR A 164 -11.77 6.40 1.40
CA TYR A 164 -12.03 6.33 2.84
C TYR A 164 -10.99 7.14 3.62
N CYS A 165 -10.72 8.39 3.23
CA CYS A 165 -9.65 9.19 3.83
C CYS A 165 -10.11 10.61 4.15
N ASN A 166 -9.59 11.15 5.26
CA ASN A 166 -9.69 12.57 5.63
C ASN A 166 -8.39 13.34 5.37
N PHE A 167 -7.33 12.64 4.95
CA PHE A 167 -6.00 13.18 4.69
C PHE A 167 -5.55 12.84 3.27
N GLY A 168 -4.67 13.68 2.73
CA GLY A 168 -4.12 13.51 1.39
C GLY A 168 -2.71 14.08 1.29
N ILE A 169 -2.10 13.87 0.13
CA ILE A 169 -0.72 14.28 -0.12
C ILE A 169 -0.69 15.80 -0.26
N ASN A 170 0.18 16.46 0.51
CA ASN A 170 0.29 17.90 0.50
C ASN A 170 0.68 18.38 -0.92
N PRO A 171 -0.14 19.23 -1.58
CA PRO A 171 0.16 19.77 -2.89
C PRO A 171 1.54 20.45 -2.99
N ALA A 172 2.03 21.03 -1.89
CA ALA A 172 3.32 21.70 -1.85
C ALA A 172 4.53 20.78 -2.08
N TYR A 173 4.39 19.47 -1.82
CA TYR A 173 5.49 18.49 -1.93
C TYR A 173 5.32 17.49 -3.09
N GLN A 174 4.26 17.64 -3.90
CA GLN A 174 4.01 16.72 -5.01
C GLN A 174 5.13 16.75 -6.06
N LYS A 175 5.72 17.93 -6.30
CA LYS A 175 6.79 18.09 -7.28
C LYS A 175 8.07 17.39 -6.81
N GLU A 176 8.38 17.50 -5.53
CA GLU A 176 9.53 16.90 -4.87
C GLU A 176 9.43 15.38 -4.89
N LEU A 177 8.23 14.82 -4.61
CA LEU A 177 7.98 13.38 -4.72
C LEU A 177 8.19 12.86 -6.14
N ASP A 178 7.60 13.53 -7.13
CA ASP A 178 7.67 13.12 -8.54
C ASP A 178 9.10 13.24 -9.10
N ALA A 179 9.78 14.36 -8.82
CA ALA A 179 11.18 14.57 -9.24
C ALA A 179 12.16 13.63 -8.50
N GLY A 180 11.83 13.23 -7.28
CA GLY A 180 12.62 12.30 -6.47
C GLY A 180 12.46 10.83 -6.84
N GLY A 181 11.54 10.49 -7.75
CA GLY A 181 11.38 9.14 -8.32
C GLY A 181 10.16 8.36 -7.81
N PHE A 182 9.45 8.84 -6.79
CA PHE A 182 8.16 8.28 -6.39
C PHE A 182 7.04 8.94 -7.19
N HIS A 183 6.94 8.52 -8.45
CA HIS A 183 6.17 9.22 -9.47
C HIS A 183 4.68 9.26 -9.20
N ILE A 184 4.09 10.44 -9.34
CA ILE A 184 2.64 10.64 -9.27
C ILE A 184 2.07 10.31 -10.64
N VAL A 185 1.48 9.12 -10.74
CA VAL A 185 0.96 8.59 -12.00
C VAL A 185 -0.55 8.63 -12.09
N GLY A 186 -1.26 9.01 -11.02
CA GLY A 186 -2.71 9.18 -11.02
C GLY A 186 -3.12 10.45 -10.30
N ARG A 187 -4.02 11.22 -10.90
CA ARG A 187 -4.53 12.48 -10.36
C ARG A 187 -6.05 12.55 -10.44
N ASP A 188 -6.68 13.36 -9.61
CA ASP A 188 -8.10 13.70 -9.79
C ASP A 188 -8.30 14.86 -10.79
N SER A 189 -9.54 15.34 -10.91
CA SER A 189 -9.90 16.47 -11.78
C SER A 189 -9.26 17.80 -11.39
N ASN A 190 -8.82 17.95 -10.14
CA ASN A 190 -8.17 19.14 -9.62
C ASN A 190 -6.63 19.03 -9.71
N GLY A 191 -6.12 17.92 -10.24
CA GLY A 191 -4.70 17.65 -10.36
C GLY A 191 -4.05 17.14 -9.07
N GLU A 192 -4.83 16.82 -8.02
CA GLU A 192 -4.27 16.28 -6.78
C GLU A 192 -3.82 14.83 -6.95
N ALA A 193 -2.69 14.47 -6.33
CA ALA A 193 -2.14 13.13 -6.42
C ALA A 193 -3.06 12.07 -5.79
N ARG A 194 -3.36 11.01 -6.54
CA ARG A 194 -4.19 9.86 -6.11
C ARG A 194 -3.48 8.52 -6.22
N VAL A 195 -2.50 8.39 -7.13
CA VAL A 195 -1.70 7.18 -7.33
C VAL A 195 -0.24 7.53 -7.49
N LEU A 196 0.62 6.83 -6.76
CA LEU A 196 2.07 6.93 -6.84
C LEU A 196 2.67 5.54 -7.05
N LEU A 197 3.81 5.48 -7.74
CA LEU A 197 4.57 4.24 -7.84
C LEU A 197 6.06 4.52 -8.02
N LEU A 198 6.88 3.54 -7.65
CA LEU A 198 8.33 3.57 -7.85
C LEU A 198 8.68 2.68 -9.06
N PRO A 199 9.03 3.24 -10.24
CA PRO A 199 9.20 2.44 -11.46
C PRO A 199 10.33 1.43 -11.40
N SER A 200 11.39 1.73 -10.65
CA SER A 200 12.56 0.86 -10.47
C SER A 200 12.26 -0.39 -9.64
N HIS A 201 11.17 -0.38 -8.85
CA HIS A 201 10.81 -1.49 -7.98
C HIS A 201 9.87 -2.48 -8.69
N PRO A 202 9.98 -3.81 -8.45
CA PRO A 202 9.15 -4.82 -9.12
C PRO A 202 7.65 -4.55 -8.96
N PHE A 203 7.22 -4.22 -7.74
CA PHE A 203 5.89 -3.65 -7.47
C PHE A 203 5.90 -2.80 -6.20
N TYR A 204 5.81 -1.48 -6.34
CA TYR A 204 5.70 -0.56 -5.21
C TYR A 204 4.71 0.53 -5.62
N LEU A 205 3.46 0.36 -5.19
CA LEU A 205 2.34 1.15 -5.66
C LEU A 205 1.53 1.64 -4.46
N ALA A 206 1.16 2.91 -4.49
CA ALA A 206 0.42 3.56 -3.42
C ALA A 206 -0.81 4.27 -4.00
N THR A 207 -1.99 4.05 -3.40
CA THR A 207 -3.25 4.69 -3.80
C THR A 207 -3.92 5.35 -2.62
N LEU A 208 -4.41 6.58 -2.78
CA LEU A 208 -5.27 7.18 -1.76
C LEU A 208 -6.65 6.51 -1.70
N PHE A 209 -7.16 6.00 -2.82
CA PHE A 209 -8.39 5.20 -2.82
C PHE A 209 -8.16 3.80 -2.27
N VAL A 210 -9.27 3.09 -2.06
CA VAL A 210 -9.34 1.81 -1.35
C VAL A 210 -9.84 0.72 -2.33
N PRO A 211 -8.93 0.07 -3.06
CA PRO A 211 -9.27 -0.84 -4.17
C PRO A 211 -10.11 -2.05 -3.75
N GLN A 212 -10.02 -2.49 -2.49
CA GLN A 212 -10.82 -3.60 -2.00
C GLN A 212 -12.32 -3.28 -1.91
N LEU A 213 -12.71 -2.00 -1.84
CA LEU A 213 -14.13 -1.61 -1.79
C LEU A 213 -14.84 -1.70 -3.14
N THR A 214 -14.08 -1.78 -4.24
CA THR A 214 -14.59 -1.86 -5.62
C THR A 214 -14.32 -3.20 -6.27
N SER A 215 -13.66 -4.13 -5.57
CA SER A 215 -13.40 -5.51 -6.04
C SER A 215 -14.65 -6.39 -5.95
N THR A 216 -14.99 -7.09 -7.02
CA THR A 216 -16.09 -8.07 -7.06
C THR A 216 -15.63 -9.40 -7.65
N LYS A 217 -16.39 -10.49 -7.45
CA LYS A 217 -16.07 -11.80 -8.05
C LYS A 217 -15.99 -11.75 -9.57
N GLN A 218 -16.90 -11.01 -10.22
CA GLN A 218 -16.96 -10.89 -11.68
C GLN A 218 -15.90 -9.91 -12.21
N HIS A 219 -15.60 -8.88 -11.43
CA HIS A 219 -14.61 -7.85 -11.76
C HIS A 219 -13.68 -7.63 -10.55
N PRO A 220 -12.69 -8.52 -10.33
CA PRO A 220 -11.68 -8.30 -9.31
C PRO A 220 -10.90 -7.04 -9.60
N HIS A 221 -10.52 -6.31 -8.55
CA HIS A 221 -9.83 -5.04 -8.73
C HIS A 221 -8.43 -5.24 -9.37
N PRO A 222 -8.11 -4.55 -10.49
CA PRO A 222 -6.92 -4.84 -11.28
C PRO A 222 -5.60 -4.58 -10.52
N ILE A 223 -5.55 -3.59 -9.62
CA ILE A 223 -4.38 -3.36 -8.75
C ILE A 223 -4.12 -4.56 -7.84
N ILE A 224 -5.16 -5.17 -7.26
CA ILE A 224 -5.01 -6.30 -6.33
C ILE A 224 -4.55 -7.54 -7.11
N VAL A 225 -5.12 -7.78 -8.28
CA VAL A 225 -4.67 -8.83 -9.20
C VAL A 225 -3.19 -8.63 -9.56
N ALA A 226 -2.78 -7.42 -9.96
CA ALA A 226 -1.40 -7.13 -10.31
C ALA A 226 -0.43 -7.25 -9.12
N PHE A 227 -0.89 -6.91 -7.91
CA PHE A 227 -0.13 -7.08 -6.68
C PHE A 227 0.15 -8.56 -6.39
N LEU A 228 -0.88 -9.40 -6.42
CA LEU A 228 -0.73 -10.84 -6.21
C LEU A 228 0.09 -11.53 -7.31
N GLU A 229 -0.08 -11.08 -8.56
CA GLU A 229 0.73 -11.57 -9.68
C GLU A 229 2.22 -11.25 -9.48
N SER A 230 2.53 -10.01 -9.06
CA SER A 230 3.92 -9.64 -8.76
C SER A 230 4.49 -10.42 -7.58
N ALA A 231 3.67 -10.71 -6.57
CA ALA A 231 4.07 -11.50 -5.42
C ALA A 231 4.41 -12.94 -5.82
N ARG A 232 3.59 -13.55 -6.69
CA ARG A 232 3.82 -14.89 -7.25
C ARG A 232 5.14 -14.98 -8.04
N SER A 233 5.50 -13.93 -8.78
CA SER A 233 6.70 -13.92 -9.63
C SER A 233 8.00 -13.63 -8.87
N ARG A 234 7.94 -13.29 -7.58
CA ARG A 234 9.12 -12.99 -6.78
C ARG A 234 9.92 -14.27 -6.50
N PRO A 235 11.23 -14.32 -6.82
CA PRO A 235 12.09 -15.41 -6.37
C PRO A 235 12.18 -15.35 -4.84
N ARG A 236 11.76 -16.41 -4.14
CA ARG A 236 12.07 -16.51 -2.70
C ARG A 236 13.59 -16.63 -2.57
N ALA A 237 14.18 -15.79 -1.72
CA ALA A 237 15.52 -16.07 -1.21
C ALA A 237 15.50 -17.50 -0.66
N ALA A 238 16.45 -18.34 -1.11
CA ALA A 238 16.50 -19.74 -0.70
C ALA A 238 16.62 -19.81 0.84
N PHE A 239 15.49 -20.03 1.51
CA PHE A 239 15.46 -20.25 2.93
C PHE A 239 16.14 -21.59 3.21
N TRP A 240 17.31 -21.54 3.83
CA TRP A 240 17.94 -22.71 4.42
C TRP A 240 17.07 -23.18 5.60
N GLY A 241 16.23 -24.19 5.32
CA GLY A 241 15.62 -25.13 6.27
C GLY A 241 15.20 -24.60 7.64
N GLY A 242 13.93 -24.23 7.77
CA GLY A 242 13.25 -24.12 9.05
C GLY A 242 11.78 -24.46 8.86
N ASP A 243 11.35 -25.58 9.44
CA ASP A 243 9.99 -26.11 9.36
C ASP A 243 8.99 -25.14 10.02
N VAL A 244 8.09 -24.56 9.21
CA VAL A 244 7.08 -23.57 9.64
C VAL A 244 5.94 -24.23 10.44
N SER A 245 5.93 -25.56 10.57
CA SER A 245 4.92 -26.29 11.35
C SER A 245 5.02 -26.11 12.88
N GLN A 246 6.01 -25.36 13.38
CA GLN A 246 6.21 -25.16 14.83
C GLN A 246 5.77 -23.81 15.40
N LEU A 247 5.19 -22.90 14.60
CA LEU A 247 4.73 -21.59 15.10
C LEU A 247 3.33 -21.61 15.76
N ASN A 248 2.68 -22.78 15.86
CA ASN A 248 1.50 -22.96 16.70
C ASN A 248 1.87 -23.74 17.96
N ARG A 249 2.41 -23.05 18.97
CA ARG A 249 2.34 -23.46 20.37
C ARG A 249 2.37 -22.25 21.30
#